data_AF-A0A625WHH7-F1
#
_entry.id   AF-A0A625WHH7-F1
#
_cell.length_a   1.000
_cell.length_b   1.000
_cell.length_c   1.000
_cell.angle_alpha   90.00
_cell.angle_beta   90.00
_cell.angle_gamma   90.00
#
_symmetry.space_group_name_H-M   'P 1'
#
loop_
_entity.id
_entity.type
_entity.pdbx_description
1 polymer ?
#
loop_
_entity_poly.entity_id
_entity_poly.type
_entity_poly.pdbx_seq_one_letter_code
_entity_poly.pdbx_strand_id
1 'polypeptide(L)'
;MFDQYRKTILAGAVALTCGLTAASTFAAGFQPAQPAGKLGAVVVDPYGNAPLTALVELDSHIISDVKVTVHGKGEKGVPVTYTVGKESLETYDGIPIFGLYQKFANNVTVEYKENGKAMKDDYVVQTSAIVNHYMDNRSISDLQQTKVIKVAPGFEDRLYLVNTHTFTPQGAEFHWHGEKDKNAGILDAGPAGGALPFDIAPYTFVVDTQGEYRWWL
;
A
#
# COMPACT_ATOMS: atom_id res chain seq x y z
N MET A 1 -15.86 46.38 -60.90
CA MET A 1 -14.94 46.45 -59.74
C MET A 1 -15.64 46.00 -58.45
N PHE A 2 -16.43 44.92 -58.47
CA PHE A 2 -17.23 44.48 -57.31
C PHE A 2 -17.21 42.96 -57.05
N ASP A 3 -16.40 42.19 -57.80
CA ASP A 3 -16.32 40.73 -57.64
C ASP A 3 -15.13 40.28 -56.79
N GLN A 4 -14.17 41.17 -56.54
CA GLN A 4 -12.93 40.84 -55.84
C GLN A 4 -13.06 40.91 -54.30
N TYR A 5 -14.11 41.58 -53.80
CA TYR A 5 -14.36 41.76 -52.36
C TYR A 5 -15.24 40.67 -51.74
N ARG A 6 -15.99 39.89 -52.55
CA ARG A 6 -16.81 38.78 -52.03
C ARG A 6 -15.98 37.55 -51.64
N LYS A 7 -14.80 37.36 -52.23
CA LYS A 7 -13.93 36.22 -51.93
C LYS A 7 -13.11 36.40 -50.64
N THR A 8 -12.91 37.64 -50.18
CA THR A 8 -12.09 37.94 -48.99
C THR A 8 -12.88 37.81 -47.69
N ILE A 9 -14.21 38.04 -47.71
CA ILE A 9 -15.06 37.92 -46.52
C ILE A 9 -15.37 36.46 -46.18
N LEU A 10 -15.47 35.59 -47.20
CA LEU A 10 -15.69 34.15 -46.99
C LEU A 10 -14.45 33.44 -46.40
N ALA A 11 -13.24 33.94 -46.69
CA ALA A 11 -12.00 33.41 -46.13
C ALA A 11 -11.80 33.79 -44.65
N GLY A 12 -12.35 34.92 -44.19
CA GLY A 12 -12.26 35.36 -42.79
C GLY A 12 -13.20 34.61 -41.84
N ALA A 13 -14.33 34.09 -42.34
CA ALA A 13 -15.31 33.37 -41.51
C ALA A 13 -14.93 31.89 -41.25
N VAL A 14 -14.22 31.25 -42.17
CA VAL A 14 -13.75 29.85 -42.00
C VAL A 14 -12.54 29.77 -41.05
N ALA A 15 -11.75 30.83 -40.95
CA ALA A 15 -10.62 30.90 -40.03
C ALA A 15 -11.05 31.01 -38.55
N LEU A 16 -12.24 31.57 -38.26
CA LEU A 16 -12.77 31.64 -36.88
C LEU A 16 -13.51 30.37 -36.44
N THR A 17 -14.04 29.56 -37.37
CA THR A 17 -14.69 28.29 -37.02
C THR A 17 -13.70 27.15 -36.74
N CYS A 18 -12.45 27.28 -37.18
CA CYS A 18 -11.37 26.35 -36.80
C CYS A 18 -10.74 26.68 -35.43
N GLY A 19 -11.13 27.80 -34.79
CA GLY A 19 -10.58 28.22 -33.49
C GLY A 19 -11.28 27.64 -32.26
N LEU A 20 -12.34 26.84 -32.41
CA LEU A 20 -13.14 26.31 -31.29
C LEU A 20 -13.02 24.79 -31.11
N THR A 21 -12.14 24.13 -31.87
CA THR A 21 -11.66 22.79 -31.52
C THR A 21 -10.18 22.87 -31.20
N ALA A 22 -9.83 23.72 -30.23
CA ALA A 22 -8.71 23.37 -29.37
C ALA A 22 -9.14 22.11 -28.63
N ALA A 23 -8.99 20.95 -29.31
CA ALA A 23 -8.82 19.70 -28.63
C ALA A 23 -7.77 20.00 -27.58
N SER A 24 -8.20 19.97 -26.32
CA SER A 24 -7.33 20.06 -25.16
C SER A 24 -6.12 19.19 -25.48
N THR A 25 -5.01 19.85 -25.78
CA THR A 25 -3.72 19.20 -25.93
C THR A 25 -3.38 18.73 -24.54
N PHE A 26 -3.95 17.60 -24.14
CA PHE A 26 -3.44 16.82 -23.04
C PHE A 26 -1.97 16.61 -23.38
N ALA A 27 -1.09 17.10 -22.51
CA ALA A 27 0.31 16.75 -22.59
C ALA A 27 0.36 15.22 -22.79
N ALA A 28 1.10 14.78 -23.82
CA ALA A 28 1.26 13.38 -24.17
C ALA A 28 2.11 12.64 -23.11
N GLY A 29 1.64 12.65 -21.86
CA GLY A 29 2.14 11.90 -20.73
C GLY A 29 1.16 10.80 -20.34
N PHE A 30 1.61 9.85 -19.53
CA PHE A 30 0.76 8.80 -18.99
C PHE A 30 -0.25 9.41 -18.02
N GLN A 31 -1.53 9.19 -18.28
CA GLN A 31 -2.60 9.64 -17.39
C GLN A 31 -2.58 8.83 -16.08
N PRO A 32 -3.01 9.43 -14.96
CA PRO A 32 -3.17 8.68 -13.71
C PRO A 32 -4.21 7.56 -13.86
N ALA A 33 -4.20 6.65 -12.89
CA ALA A 33 -5.20 5.61 -12.81
C ALA A 33 -6.60 6.24 -12.80
N GLN A 34 -7.51 5.65 -13.56
CA GLN A 34 -8.87 6.15 -13.65
C GLN A 34 -9.67 5.74 -12.40
N PRO A 35 -10.70 6.51 -12.03
CA PRO A 35 -11.65 6.14 -10.99
C PRO A 35 -12.13 4.67 -11.09
N ALA A 36 -12.05 3.95 -9.97
CA ALA A 36 -12.47 2.54 -9.92
C ALA A 36 -13.95 2.36 -9.57
N GLY A 37 -14.59 3.43 -9.09
CA GLY A 37 -15.99 3.45 -8.64
C GLY A 37 -16.54 4.88 -8.66
N LYS A 38 -17.22 5.28 -7.60
CA LYS A 38 -17.79 6.62 -7.43
C LYS A 38 -16.84 7.63 -6.80
N LEU A 39 -15.72 7.16 -6.26
CA LEU A 39 -14.60 7.96 -5.77
C LEU A 39 -13.45 7.90 -6.79
N GLY A 40 -12.21 8.11 -6.37
CA GLY A 40 -11.02 8.05 -7.22
C GLY A 40 -10.52 6.64 -7.54
N ALA A 41 -9.24 6.56 -7.90
CA ALA A 41 -8.58 5.30 -8.20
C ALA A 41 -8.35 4.47 -6.93
N VAL A 42 -8.10 3.17 -7.11
CA VAL A 42 -7.61 2.30 -6.03
C VAL A 42 -6.13 2.01 -6.26
N VAL A 43 -5.28 2.53 -5.39
CA VAL A 43 -3.83 2.41 -5.46
C VAL A 43 -3.35 1.35 -4.47
N VAL A 44 -2.73 0.29 -4.97
CA VAL A 44 -2.12 -0.75 -4.11
C VAL A 44 -0.76 -0.28 -3.63
N ASP A 45 -0.49 -0.47 -2.34
CA ASP A 45 0.76 -0.08 -1.69
C ASP A 45 1.18 1.39 -1.99
N PRO A 46 0.36 2.38 -1.58
CA PRO A 46 0.56 3.78 -1.94
C PRO A 46 1.93 4.35 -1.48
N TYR A 47 2.54 3.75 -0.45
CA TYR A 47 3.82 4.18 0.11
C TYR A 47 4.99 3.25 -0.21
N GLY A 48 4.76 2.13 -0.90
CA GLY A 48 5.79 1.18 -1.31
C GLY A 48 6.40 0.34 -0.19
N ASN A 49 5.77 0.29 0.99
CA ASN A 49 6.28 -0.41 2.18
C ASN A 49 5.29 -1.43 2.75
N ALA A 50 4.04 -1.46 2.29
CA ALA A 50 2.98 -2.29 2.85
C ALA A 50 2.16 -2.94 1.73
N PRO A 51 2.67 -4.00 1.08
CA PRO A 51 2.12 -4.57 -0.16
C PRO A 51 0.71 -5.18 -0.02
N LEU A 52 0.25 -5.37 1.23
CA LEU A 52 -1.08 -5.87 1.57
C LEU A 52 -2.02 -4.77 2.06
N THR A 53 -1.77 -3.56 1.58
CA THR A 53 -2.63 -2.39 1.78
C THR A 53 -2.97 -1.75 0.44
N ALA A 54 -4.03 -0.97 0.43
CA ALA A 54 -4.38 -0.13 -0.71
C ALA A 54 -5.03 1.17 -0.21
N LEU A 55 -5.29 2.10 -1.13
CA LEU A 55 -5.91 3.38 -0.86
C LEU A 55 -6.96 3.64 -1.93
N VAL A 56 -8.19 3.96 -1.52
CA VAL A 56 -9.19 4.54 -2.43
C VAL A 56 -9.03 6.06 -2.38
N GLU A 57 -8.58 6.68 -3.47
CA GLU A 57 -8.40 8.13 -3.52
C GLU A 57 -9.75 8.85 -3.36
N LEU A 58 -9.76 9.99 -2.67
CA LEU A 58 -10.97 10.79 -2.52
C LEU A 58 -11.39 11.47 -3.83
N ASP A 59 -10.45 11.81 -4.70
CA ASP A 59 -10.70 12.59 -5.93
C ASP A 59 -11.59 13.83 -5.68
N SER A 60 -11.24 14.59 -4.64
CA SER A 60 -11.99 15.78 -4.17
C SER A 60 -13.40 15.54 -3.63
N HIS A 61 -13.83 14.29 -3.45
CA HIS A 61 -15.12 13.99 -2.80
C HIS A 61 -15.08 14.27 -1.30
N ILE A 62 -16.11 14.94 -0.79
CA ILE A 62 -16.27 15.22 0.64
C ILE A 62 -17.19 14.15 1.24
N ILE A 63 -16.60 13.22 1.97
CA ILE A 63 -17.30 12.07 2.54
C ILE A 63 -17.21 12.02 4.07
N SER A 64 -18.06 11.19 4.68
CA SER A 64 -18.11 10.96 6.12
C SER A 64 -18.65 9.57 6.43
N ASP A 65 -18.64 9.15 7.70
CA ASP A 65 -19.18 7.87 8.17
C ASP A 65 -18.62 6.66 7.38
N VAL A 66 -17.31 6.66 7.15
CA VAL A 66 -16.64 5.67 6.32
C VAL A 66 -16.43 4.36 7.08
N LYS A 67 -16.81 3.25 6.45
CA LYS A 67 -16.60 1.89 6.92
C LYS A 67 -16.06 1.03 5.79
N VAL A 68 -14.98 0.32 6.06
CA VAL A 68 -14.33 -0.60 5.13
C VAL A 68 -14.55 -2.02 5.61
N THR A 69 -14.81 -2.93 4.68
CA THR A 69 -14.86 -4.37 4.91
C THR A 69 -14.04 -5.10 3.86
N VAL A 70 -12.93 -5.70 4.26
CA VAL A 70 -12.18 -6.65 3.44
C VAL A 70 -12.75 -8.04 3.70
N HIS A 71 -13.29 -8.66 2.65
CA HIS A 71 -13.98 -9.95 2.79
C HIS A 71 -13.00 -11.10 3.03
N GLY A 72 -13.47 -12.13 3.74
CA GLY A 72 -12.71 -13.35 3.95
C GLY A 72 -12.41 -14.10 2.65
N LYS A 73 -11.23 -14.73 2.57
CA LYS A 73 -10.87 -15.64 1.47
C LYS A 73 -11.56 -17.00 1.65
N GLY A 74 -12.42 -17.38 0.71
CA GLY A 74 -13.14 -18.66 0.76
C GLY A 74 -14.16 -18.75 1.90
N GLU A 75 -14.59 -19.98 2.24
CA GLU A 75 -15.69 -20.19 3.20
C GLU A 75 -15.33 -19.88 4.66
N LYS A 76 -14.05 -20.02 5.03
CA LYS A 76 -13.57 -19.85 6.42
C LYS A 76 -12.72 -18.59 6.62
N GLY A 77 -12.54 -17.79 5.56
CA GLY A 77 -11.71 -16.59 5.63
C GLY A 77 -12.25 -15.57 6.63
N VAL A 78 -11.35 -14.91 7.34
CA VAL A 78 -11.72 -13.92 8.36
C VAL A 78 -11.97 -12.57 7.68
N PRO A 79 -13.18 -11.99 7.76
CA PRO A 79 -13.40 -10.63 7.30
C PRO A 79 -12.74 -9.62 8.24
N VAL A 80 -12.25 -8.51 7.69
CA VAL A 80 -11.67 -7.41 8.47
C VAL A 80 -12.53 -6.17 8.21
N THR A 81 -13.20 -5.68 9.25
CA THR A 81 -14.10 -4.53 9.18
C THR A 81 -13.67 -3.46 10.16
N TYR A 82 -13.63 -2.21 9.71
CA TYR A 82 -13.26 -1.08 10.54
C TYR A 82 -13.85 0.23 10.00
N THR A 83 -13.94 1.24 10.88
CA THR A 83 -14.33 2.60 10.51
C THR A 83 -13.10 3.47 10.28
N VAL A 84 -13.20 4.43 9.37
CA VAL A 84 -12.12 5.38 9.08
C VAL A 84 -12.52 6.77 9.57
N GLY A 85 -11.67 7.35 10.42
CA GLY A 85 -11.87 8.68 10.97
C GLY A 85 -11.47 9.78 9.98
N LYS A 86 -11.99 10.99 10.22
CA LYS A 86 -11.72 12.18 9.39
C LYS A 86 -10.23 12.48 9.22
N GLU A 87 -9.45 12.38 10.31
CA GLU A 87 -8.00 12.62 10.27
C GLU A 87 -7.28 11.70 9.29
N SER A 88 -7.66 10.43 9.21
CA SER A 88 -7.08 9.49 8.25
C SER A 88 -7.44 9.84 6.81
N LEU A 89 -8.68 10.26 6.56
CA LEU A 89 -9.10 10.71 5.22
C LEU A 89 -8.29 11.91 4.75
N GLU A 90 -8.06 12.89 5.64
CA GLU A 90 -7.26 14.09 5.34
C GLU A 90 -5.77 13.77 5.22
N THR A 91 -5.26 12.84 6.03
CA THR A 91 -3.84 12.43 6.01
C THR A 91 -3.48 11.68 4.74
N TYR A 92 -4.37 10.79 4.29
CA TYR A 92 -4.11 9.91 3.15
C TYR A 92 -4.72 10.43 1.84
N ASP A 93 -5.49 11.52 1.87
CA ASP A 93 -6.33 11.97 0.75
C ASP A 93 -7.19 10.84 0.16
N GLY A 94 -7.66 9.95 1.05
CA GLY A 94 -8.20 8.66 0.64
C GLY A 94 -8.67 7.78 1.80
N ILE A 95 -9.34 6.69 1.44
CA ILE A 95 -9.82 5.66 2.36
C ILE A 95 -8.77 4.55 2.42
N PRO A 96 -8.06 4.36 3.54
CA PRO A 96 -7.06 3.31 3.68
C PRO A 96 -7.72 1.93 3.74
N ILE A 97 -7.21 1.02 2.91
CA ILE A 97 -7.58 -0.39 2.86
C ILE A 97 -6.47 -1.21 3.54
N PHE A 98 -6.82 -1.89 4.63
CA PHE A 98 -5.95 -2.74 5.46
C PHE A 98 -6.55 -4.14 5.56
N GLY A 99 -5.70 -5.16 5.64
CA GLY A 99 -6.12 -6.54 5.84
C GLY A 99 -6.24 -7.37 4.55
N LEU A 100 -5.57 -6.98 3.46
CA LEU A 100 -5.62 -7.73 2.20
C LEU A 100 -4.83 -9.05 2.32
N TYR A 101 -5.23 -10.06 1.55
CA TYR A 101 -4.45 -11.27 1.32
C TYR A 101 -3.44 -11.04 0.18
N GLN A 102 -2.31 -11.73 0.22
CA GLN A 102 -1.29 -11.69 -0.85
C GLN A 102 -1.72 -12.48 -2.09
N LYS A 103 -1.24 -12.07 -3.28
CA LYS A 103 -1.46 -12.74 -4.57
C LYS A 103 -2.92 -13.14 -4.79
N PHE A 104 -3.84 -12.23 -4.45
CA PHE A 104 -5.27 -12.53 -4.42
C PHE A 104 -6.11 -11.38 -4.95
N ALA A 105 -7.25 -11.74 -5.54
CA ALA A 105 -8.31 -10.83 -5.95
C ALA A 105 -9.18 -10.51 -4.74
N ASN A 106 -8.75 -9.56 -3.91
CA ASN A 106 -9.44 -9.22 -2.68
C ASN A 106 -10.74 -8.48 -2.98
N ASN A 107 -11.85 -8.96 -2.42
CA ASN A 107 -13.11 -8.22 -2.47
C ASN A 107 -13.14 -7.24 -1.29
N VAL A 108 -13.37 -5.97 -1.57
CA VAL A 108 -13.43 -4.91 -0.56
C VAL A 108 -14.70 -4.10 -0.75
N THR A 109 -15.50 -3.96 0.30
CA THR A 109 -16.68 -3.10 0.31
C THR A 109 -16.37 -1.85 1.12
N VAL A 110 -16.70 -0.68 0.56
CA VAL A 110 -16.59 0.61 1.24
C VAL A 110 -17.97 1.24 1.30
N GLU A 111 -18.42 1.52 2.53
CA GLU A 111 -19.66 2.22 2.83
C GLU A 111 -19.30 3.62 3.35
N TYR A 112 -19.98 4.66 2.86
CA TYR A 112 -19.73 6.04 3.27
C TYR A 112 -20.97 6.90 3.08
N LYS A 113 -20.96 8.13 3.58
CA LYS A 113 -21.96 9.15 3.28
C LYS A 113 -21.37 10.30 2.49
N GLU A 114 -22.13 10.74 1.50
CA GLU A 114 -21.80 11.90 0.67
C GLU A 114 -23.06 12.76 0.51
N ASN A 115 -22.98 14.06 0.79
CA ASN A 115 -24.13 14.97 0.75
C ASN A 115 -25.36 14.47 1.53
N GLY A 116 -25.12 13.79 2.67
CA GLY A 116 -26.16 13.21 3.52
C GLY A 116 -26.79 11.91 3.00
N LYS A 117 -26.35 11.38 1.85
CA LYS A 117 -26.83 10.12 1.28
C LYS A 117 -25.86 8.99 1.57
N ALA A 118 -26.40 7.81 1.90
CA ALA A 118 -25.60 6.60 2.06
C ALA A 118 -25.15 6.07 0.69
N MET A 119 -23.86 5.80 0.58
CA MET A 119 -23.18 5.33 -0.62
C MET A 119 -22.44 4.03 -0.30
N LYS A 120 -22.29 3.18 -1.31
CA LYS A 120 -21.57 1.91 -1.23
C LYS A 120 -20.87 1.63 -2.55
N ASP A 121 -19.60 1.25 -2.48
CA ASP A 121 -18.83 0.72 -3.60
C ASP A 121 -18.20 -0.63 -3.22
N ASP A 122 -18.12 -1.52 -4.20
CA ASP A 122 -17.47 -2.83 -4.09
C ASP A 122 -16.29 -2.86 -5.07
N TYR A 123 -15.09 -3.11 -4.57
CA TYR A 123 -13.84 -3.14 -5.34
C TYR A 123 -13.23 -4.54 -5.36
N VAL A 124 -12.54 -4.85 -6.45
CA VAL A 124 -11.64 -6.00 -6.54
C VAL A 124 -10.20 -5.50 -6.57
N VAL A 125 -9.46 -5.76 -5.49
CA VAL A 125 -8.10 -5.28 -5.28
C VAL A 125 -7.11 -6.43 -5.44
N GLN A 126 -6.37 -6.42 -6.55
CA GLN A 126 -5.35 -7.42 -6.86
C GLN A 126 -4.04 -7.07 -6.16
N THR A 127 -3.51 -7.98 -5.34
CA THR A 127 -2.24 -7.80 -4.63
C THR A 127 -1.13 -8.66 -5.22
N SER A 128 0.12 -8.25 -4.98
CA SER A 128 1.31 -9.04 -5.32
C SER A 128 1.64 -10.04 -4.19
N ALA A 129 2.73 -10.81 -4.38
CA ALA A 129 3.27 -11.70 -3.37
C ALA A 129 4.04 -10.94 -2.27
N ILE A 130 4.15 -11.55 -1.10
CA ILE A 130 5.11 -11.15 -0.05
C ILE A 130 6.50 -11.65 -0.45
N VAL A 131 7.55 -10.91 -0.07
CA VAL A 131 8.94 -11.28 -0.36
C VAL A 131 9.78 -11.23 0.92
N ASN A 132 10.51 -12.32 1.17
CA ASN A 132 11.63 -12.31 2.11
C ASN A 132 12.93 -12.08 1.32
N HIS A 133 13.61 -10.97 1.59
CA HIS A 133 14.85 -10.60 0.89
C HIS A 133 16.11 -11.27 1.46
N TYR A 134 16.01 -11.98 2.58
CA TYR A 134 17.14 -12.58 3.29
C TYR A 134 17.00 -14.10 3.36
N MET A 135 17.56 -14.78 2.35
CA MET A 135 17.53 -16.24 2.24
C MET A 135 18.93 -16.79 1.94
N ASP A 136 19.22 -17.97 2.47
CA ASP A 136 20.44 -18.74 2.21
C ASP A 136 20.20 -20.24 2.42
N ASN A 137 21.26 -21.04 2.50
CA ASN A 137 21.19 -22.49 2.67
C ASN A 137 20.58 -22.95 4.01
N ARG A 138 20.31 -22.04 4.96
CA ARG A 138 19.61 -22.29 6.22
C ARG A 138 18.09 -22.11 6.10
N SER A 139 17.61 -21.48 5.03
CA SER A 139 16.20 -21.21 4.80
C SER A 139 15.42 -22.51 4.59
N ILE A 140 14.39 -22.75 5.42
CA ILE A 140 13.45 -23.87 5.25
C ILE A 140 12.48 -23.59 4.08
N SER A 141 11.99 -22.35 4.03
CA SER A 141 11.13 -21.80 2.98
C SER A 141 11.33 -20.27 2.93
N ASP A 142 10.69 -19.60 1.99
CA ASP A 142 10.68 -18.14 1.86
C ASP A 142 9.97 -17.47 3.06
N LEU A 143 8.79 -17.98 3.42
CA LEU A 143 7.97 -17.43 4.49
C LEU A 143 7.89 -18.36 5.71
N GLN A 144 7.76 -17.75 6.89
CA GLN A 144 7.50 -18.47 8.13
C GLN A 144 6.14 -19.19 8.10
N GLN A 145 6.11 -20.44 8.55
CA GLN A 145 4.90 -21.25 8.52
C GLN A 145 4.01 -20.98 9.73
N THR A 146 2.71 -20.87 9.50
CA THR A 146 1.71 -20.72 10.56
C THR A 146 1.00 -22.05 10.79
N LYS A 147 0.65 -22.33 12.05
CA LYS A 147 -0.17 -23.49 12.41
C LYS A 147 -1.21 -23.06 13.44
N VAL A 148 -2.46 -22.99 13.02
CA VAL A 148 -3.58 -22.72 13.92
C VAL A 148 -3.78 -23.94 14.81
N ILE A 149 -3.73 -23.72 16.14
CA ILE A 149 -3.88 -24.79 17.13
C ILE A 149 -5.30 -24.80 17.71
N LYS A 150 -5.80 -23.63 18.14
CA LYS A 150 -7.12 -23.48 18.74
C LYS A 150 -7.65 -22.07 18.53
N VAL A 151 -8.90 -21.98 18.11
CA VAL A 151 -9.69 -20.74 18.07
C VAL A 151 -10.98 -21.03 18.82
N ALA A 152 -11.23 -20.29 19.90
CA ALA A 152 -12.48 -20.42 20.64
C ALA A 152 -13.59 -19.62 19.96
N PRO A 153 -14.87 -20.00 20.11
CA PRO A 153 -15.98 -19.20 19.61
C PRO A 153 -15.94 -17.76 20.14
N GLY A 154 -16.13 -16.77 19.27
CA GLY A 154 -16.06 -15.35 19.59
C GLY A 154 -14.66 -14.74 19.56
N PHE A 155 -13.67 -15.48 19.05
CA PHE A 155 -12.29 -15.01 18.87
C PHE A 155 -11.82 -15.06 17.41
N GLU A 156 -12.70 -15.42 16.48
CA GLU A 156 -12.38 -15.60 15.06
C GLU A 156 -11.87 -14.32 14.40
N ASP A 157 -12.23 -13.15 14.93
CA ASP A 157 -11.91 -11.80 14.44
C ASP A 157 -10.53 -11.29 14.88
N ARG A 158 -9.78 -12.05 15.69
CA ARG A 158 -8.51 -11.60 16.23
C ARG A 158 -7.42 -11.52 15.17
N LEU A 159 -6.67 -10.43 15.21
CA LEU A 159 -5.47 -10.18 14.44
C LEU A 159 -4.27 -9.98 15.37
N TYR A 160 -3.12 -10.54 14.99
CA TYR A 160 -1.90 -10.47 15.79
C TYR A 160 -0.75 -9.94 14.94
N LEU A 161 -0.15 -8.84 15.37
CA LEU A 161 1.11 -8.36 14.80
C LEU A 161 2.24 -9.19 15.38
N VAL A 162 2.97 -9.88 14.49
CA VAL A 162 4.14 -10.67 14.80
C VAL A 162 5.37 -9.84 14.44
N ASN A 163 6.07 -9.37 15.47
CA ASN A 163 7.38 -8.76 15.33
C ASN A 163 8.44 -9.84 15.54
N THR A 164 8.97 -10.36 14.45
CA THR A 164 10.04 -11.36 14.46
C THR A 164 11.10 -10.98 13.44
N HIS A 165 12.10 -11.84 13.26
CA HIS A 165 13.29 -11.56 12.49
C HIS A 165 13.69 -12.76 11.65
N THR A 166 14.55 -12.52 10.66
CA THR A 166 15.20 -13.55 9.86
C THR A 166 16.70 -13.28 9.80
N PHE A 167 17.52 -14.32 9.82
CA PHE A 167 18.98 -14.12 9.78
C PHE A 167 19.41 -13.54 8.43
N THR A 168 20.36 -12.62 8.48
CA THR A 168 21.12 -12.22 7.29
C THR A 168 22.17 -13.31 6.97
N PRO A 169 22.54 -13.50 5.69
CA PRO A 169 23.57 -14.47 5.31
C PRO A 169 24.92 -14.21 6.01
N GLN A 170 25.28 -12.94 6.20
CA GLN A 170 26.56 -12.53 6.77
C GLN A 170 26.59 -12.53 8.30
N GLY A 171 25.43 -12.47 8.96
CA GLY A 171 25.36 -12.19 10.39
C GLY A 171 25.86 -10.77 10.71
N ALA A 172 26.44 -10.57 11.89
CA ALA A 172 26.97 -9.28 12.30
C ALA A 172 28.36 -9.01 11.71
N GLU A 173 28.47 -7.98 10.87
CA GLU A 173 29.74 -7.62 10.18
C GLU A 173 30.50 -6.48 10.85
N PHE A 174 29.81 -5.67 11.67
CA PHE A 174 30.37 -4.42 12.19
C PHE A 174 30.44 -4.40 13.71
N HIS A 175 31.48 -3.77 14.23
CA HIS A 175 31.68 -3.51 15.66
C HIS A 175 32.00 -2.02 15.87
N TRP A 176 31.50 -1.44 16.97
CA TRP A 176 31.98 -0.13 17.39
C TRP A 176 33.40 -0.24 17.91
N HIS A 177 34.24 0.74 17.58
CA HIS A 177 35.58 0.82 18.13
C HIS A 177 35.53 1.40 19.55
N GLY A 178 36.23 0.75 20.49
CA GLY A 178 36.32 1.13 21.90
C GLY A 178 37.66 1.77 22.27
N GLU A 179 37.76 2.23 23.52
CA GLU A 179 39.03 2.70 24.08
C GLU A 179 39.92 1.51 24.48
N LYS A 180 41.21 1.60 24.17
CA LYS A 180 42.19 0.55 24.46
C LYS A 180 42.60 0.60 25.93
N ASP A 181 42.54 -0.55 26.60
CA ASP A 181 42.95 -0.67 28.00
C ASP A 181 44.47 -0.45 28.17
N LYS A 182 44.87 0.09 29.33
CA LYS A 182 46.28 0.38 29.64
C LYS A 182 47.16 -0.87 29.67
N ASN A 183 46.58 -2.05 29.87
CA ASN A 183 47.28 -3.33 29.92
C ASN A 183 47.40 -4.01 28.54
N ALA A 184 46.85 -3.42 27.47
CA ALA A 184 46.96 -3.97 26.12
C ALA A 184 48.36 -3.77 25.54
N GLY A 185 48.80 -4.67 24.67
CA GLY A 185 50.13 -4.60 24.05
C GLY A 185 50.27 -3.36 23.18
N ILE A 186 51.47 -2.76 23.11
CA ILE A 186 51.70 -1.48 22.41
C ILE A 186 51.25 -1.54 20.94
N LEU A 187 51.46 -2.67 20.26
CA LEU A 187 51.16 -2.87 18.84
C LEU A 187 49.76 -3.41 18.55
N ASP A 188 48.97 -3.75 19.58
CA ASP A 188 47.63 -4.29 19.39
C ASP A 188 46.70 -3.26 18.75
N ALA A 189 45.76 -3.70 17.91
CA ALA A 189 44.67 -2.83 17.45
C ALA A 189 43.78 -2.39 18.62
N GLY A 190 43.00 -1.33 18.44
CA GLY A 190 42.00 -0.94 19.43
C GLY A 190 40.89 -1.98 19.55
N PRO A 191 40.32 -2.20 20.75
CA PRO A 191 39.30 -3.21 20.95
C PRO A 191 37.94 -2.75 20.38
N ALA A 192 37.01 -3.69 20.25
CA ALA A 192 35.60 -3.37 20.05
C ALA A 192 34.93 -2.95 21.38
N GLY A 193 33.80 -2.25 21.29
CA GLY A 193 32.93 -1.93 22.42
C GLY A 193 31.45 -1.88 22.04
N GLY A 194 30.58 -1.69 23.03
CA GLY A 194 29.14 -1.57 22.82
C GLY A 194 28.48 -2.83 22.23
N ALA A 195 27.41 -2.64 21.46
CA ALA A 195 26.57 -3.73 20.94
C ALA A 195 26.14 -3.53 19.48
N LEU A 196 27.01 -2.93 18.63
CA LEU A 196 26.75 -2.85 17.18
C LEU A 196 26.43 -4.21 16.52
N PRO A 197 27.02 -5.34 16.98
CA PRO A 197 26.67 -6.65 16.42
C PRO A 197 25.23 -7.12 16.70
N PHE A 198 24.43 -6.37 17.46
CA PHE A 198 23.02 -6.67 17.68
C PHE A 198 22.17 -6.23 16.47
N ASP A 199 22.43 -6.86 15.33
CA ASP A 199 21.85 -6.56 14.02
C ASP A 199 21.25 -7.82 13.39
N ILE A 200 20.03 -7.70 12.86
CA ILE A 200 19.29 -8.78 12.20
C ILE A 200 18.18 -8.20 11.32
N ALA A 201 17.83 -8.89 10.24
CA ALA A 201 16.77 -8.44 9.34
C ALA A 201 15.38 -8.61 9.97
N PRO A 202 14.47 -7.64 9.80
CA PRO A 202 13.11 -7.74 10.30
C PRO A 202 12.30 -8.75 9.47
N TYR A 203 11.25 -9.29 10.10
CA TYR A 203 10.24 -10.11 9.46
C TYR A 203 8.90 -9.79 10.14
N THR A 204 8.18 -8.80 9.61
CA THR A 204 7.05 -8.19 10.32
C THR A 204 5.75 -8.41 9.57
N PHE A 205 4.75 -8.99 10.23
CA PHE A 205 3.47 -9.28 9.59
C PHE A 205 2.31 -9.30 10.58
N VAL A 206 1.09 -9.23 10.06
CA VAL A 206 -0.13 -9.53 10.82
C VAL A 206 -0.69 -10.85 10.36
N VAL A 207 -1.09 -11.70 11.32
CA VAL A 207 -1.73 -12.99 11.07
C VAL A 207 -3.14 -13.03 11.66
N ASP A 208 -4.08 -13.66 10.94
CA ASP A 208 -5.43 -13.92 11.42
C ASP A 208 -5.59 -15.31 12.04
N THR A 209 -6.81 -15.62 12.50
CA THR A 209 -7.13 -16.89 13.17
C THR A 209 -7.17 -18.11 12.24
N GLN A 210 -7.08 -17.92 10.92
CA GLN A 210 -6.85 -19.00 9.96
C GLN A 210 -5.37 -19.19 9.62
N GLY A 211 -4.48 -18.42 10.26
CA GLY A 211 -3.05 -18.48 10.00
C GLY A 211 -2.64 -17.75 8.72
N GLU A 212 -3.52 -16.92 8.15
CA GLU A 212 -3.25 -16.20 6.91
C GLU A 212 -2.56 -14.86 7.19
N TYR A 213 -1.66 -14.48 6.29
CA TYR A 213 -0.97 -13.19 6.34
C TYR A 213 -1.90 -12.09 5.83
N ARG A 214 -2.16 -11.08 6.68
CA ARG A 214 -3.11 -9.97 6.43
C ARG A 214 -2.45 -8.60 6.36
N TRP A 215 -1.16 -8.53 6.64
CA TRP A 215 -0.32 -7.35 6.51
C TRP A 215 1.16 -7.75 6.49
N TRP A 216 2.01 -6.94 5.86
CA TRP A 216 3.44 -7.16 5.72
C TRP A 216 4.19 -5.83 5.71
N LEU A 217 5.37 -5.79 6.34
CA LEU A 217 6.36 -4.71 6.30
C LEU A 217 7.77 -5.27 6.12
#